data_AF-A0A433E4X1-F1
#
_entry.id   AF-A0A433E4X1-F1
#
_cell.length_a   1.000
_cell.length_b   1.000
_cell.length_c   1.000
_cell.angle_alpha   90.00
_cell.angle_beta   90.00
_cell.angle_gamma   90.00
#
_symmetry.space_group_name_H-M   'P 1'
#
loop_
_entity.id
_entity.type
_entity.pdbx_description
1 polymer ?
#
loop_
_entity_poly.entity_id
_entity_poly.type
_entity_poly.pdbx_seq_one_letter_code
_entity_poly.pdbx_strand_id
1 'polypeptide(L)'
;MARELHGEAAEWSVSDYLLATAVDQLAEANWMFATVNQDEDAEALEYPVPVSRPGAEPAADESAAKPQPAGPGPAQLASFFG
;
A
#
# COMPACT_ATOMS: atom_id res chain seq x y z
N MET A 1 24.83 16.58 -11.40
CA MET A 1 23.80 16.27 -12.41
C MET A 1 22.64 15.39 -11.95
N ALA A 2 22.74 14.51 -10.94
CA ALA A 2 21.57 13.80 -10.38
C ALA A 2 21.10 14.35 -9.01
N ARG A 3 21.58 15.54 -8.62
CA ARG A 3 21.70 15.96 -7.22
C ARG A 3 21.87 17.49 -7.01
N GLU A 4 21.46 18.29 -7.98
CA GLU A 4 21.56 19.75 -7.89
C GLU A 4 20.14 20.31 -7.76
N LEU A 5 19.88 21.00 -6.66
CA LEU A 5 18.56 21.47 -6.17
C LEU A 5 17.70 20.36 -5.56
N HIS A 6 17.53 20.41 -4.24
CA HIS A 6 16.33 19.89 -3.58
C HIS A 6 15.10 20.69 -4.07
N GLY A 7 14.60 20.35 -5.25
CA GLY A 7 13.40 20.94 -5.84
C GLY A 7 12.54 19.82 -6.38
N GLU A 8 11.30 19.78 -5.91
CA GLU A 8 10.29 18.75 -6.15
C GLU A 8 10.47 17.48 -5.31
N ALA A 9 9.40 17.03 -4.64
CA ALA A 9 9.33 15.66 -4.17
C ALA A 9 9.73 14.75 -5.33
N ALA A 10 10.67 13.82 -5.15
CA ALA A 10 11.11 12.96 -6.24
C ALA A 10 9.88 12.24 -6.80
N GLU A 11 9.36 12.72 -7.93
CA GLU A 11 8.15 12.19 -8.53
C GLU A 11 8.41 10.73 -8.84
N TRP A 12 7.61 9.87 -8.24
CA TRP A 12 7.65 8.45 -8.54
C TRP A 12 7.27 8.24 -10.00
N SER A 13 8.05 7.43 -10.70
CA SER A 13 7.63 6.94 -12.00
C SER A 13 6.40 6.04 -11.85
N VAL A 14 5.67 5.81 -12.93
CA VAL A 14 4.53 4.86 -12.94
C VAL A 14 4.97 3.48 -12.44
N SER A 15 6.17 3.04 -12.79
CA SER A 15 6.73 1.78 -12.33
C SER A 15 6.93 1.74 -10.82
N ASP A 16 7.32 2.86 -10.20
CA ASP A 16 7.48 2.95 -8.74
C ASP A 16 6.13 2.85 -8.03
N TYR A 17 5.11 3.53 -8.55
CA TYR A 17 3.74 3.41 -8.03
C TYR A 17 3.22 1.97 -8.13
N LEU A 18 3.40 1.32 -9.28
CA LEU A 18 2.95 -0.07 -9.49
C LEU A 18 3.71 -1.04 -8.60
N LEU A 19 5.03 -0.86 -8.46
CA LEU A 19 5.86 -1.70 -7.60
C LEU A 19 5.45 -1.55 -6.13
N ALA A 20 5.26 -0.33 -5.65
CA ALA A 20 4.78 -0.10 -4.29
C ALA A 20 3.43 -0.81 -4.05
N THR A 21 2.50 -0.73 -5.01
CA THR A 21 1.21 -1.43 -4.91
C THR A 21 1.38 -2.96 -4.87
N ALA A 22 2.26 -3.52 -5.70
CA ALA A 22 2.54 -4.95 -5.69
C ALA A 22 3.13 -5.39 -4.35
N VAL A 23 4.02 -4.59 -3.75
CA VAL A 23 4.62 -4.86 -2.44
C VAL A 23 3.58 -4.75 -1.33
N ASP A 24 2.72 -3.75 -1.34
CA ASP A 24 1.63 -3.58 -0.36
C ASP A 24 0.72 -4.83 -0.34
N GLN A 25 0.29 -5.27 -1.51
CA GLN A 25 -0.58 -6.45 -1.66
C GLN A 25 0.14 -7.76 -1.29
N LEU A 26 1.44 -7.87 -1.59
CA LEU A 26 2.24 -9.03 -1.19
C LEU A 26 2.40 -9.09 0.34
N ALA A 27 2.63 -7.95 0.99
CA ALA A 27 2.73 -7.89 2.45
C ALA A 27 1.42 -8.33 3.11
N GLU A 28 0.27 -7.86 2.60
CA GLU A 28 -1.05 -8.27 3.08
C GLU A 28 -1.30 -9.77 2.89
N ALA A 29 -0.96 -10.32 1.71
CA ALA A 29 -1.09 -11.75 1.44
C ALA A 29 -0.23 -12.60 2.38
N ASN A 30 1.00 -12.15 2.64
CA ASN A 30 1.91 -12.84 3.56
C ASN A 30 1.41 -12.76 5.00
N TRP A 31 0.88 -11.61 5.43
CA TRP A 31 0.27 -11.48 6.75
C TRP A 31 -0.94 -12.40 6.92
N MET A 32 -1.84 -12.46 5.93
CA MET A 32 -2.98 -13.39 5.96
C MET A 32 -2.51 -14.84 6.06
N PHE A 33 -1.51 -15.21 5.26
CA PHE A 33 -0.94 -16.56 5.30
C PHE A 33 -0.32 -16.87 6.66
N ALA A 34 0.50 -15.96 7.19
CA ALA A 34 1.18 -16.15 8.47
C ALA A 34 0.17 -16.24 9.62
N THR A 35 -0.85 -15.39 9.63
CA THR A 35 -1.91 -15.37 10.66
C THR A 35 -2.69 -16.68 10.68
N VAL A 36 -2.99 -17.27 9.51
CA VAL A 36 -3.69 -18.56 9.43
C VAL A 36 -2.83 -19.73 9.89
N ASN A 37 -1.51 -19.64 9.69
CA ASN A 37 -0.56 -20.69 10.02
C ASN A 37 0.13 -20.45 11.37
N GLN A 38 -0.40 -19.54 12.19
CA GLN A 38 0.16 -19.21 13.49
C GLN A 38 -0.30 -20.23 14.54
N ASP A 39 0.58 -20.56 15.49
CA ASP A 39 0.23 -21.39 16.65
C ASP A 39 -0.85 -20.72 17.52
N GLU A 40 -1.72 -21.52 18.13
CA GLU A 40 -2.91 -21.05 18.88
C GLU A 40 -2.57 -20.12 20.07
N ASP A 41 -1.39 -20.30 20.66
CA ASP A 41 -0.91 -19.53 21.81
C ASP A 41 -0.01 -18.34 21.44
N ALA A 42 0.23 -18.10 20.15
CA ALA A 42 1.12 -17.04 19.72
C ALA A 42 0.40 -15.67 19.63
N GLU A 43 1.15 -14.60 19.85
CA GLU A 43 0.63 -13.23 19.79
C GLU A 43 0.18 -12.85 18.38
N ALA A 44 -0.97 -12.19 18.25
CA ALA A 44 -1.51 -11.78 16.97
C ALA A 44 -0.51 -10.88 16.20
N LEU A 45 -0.31 -11.18 14.92
CA LEU A 45 0.60 -10.43 14.05
C LEU A 45 0.06 -9.02 13.76
N GLU A 46 0.96 -8.06 13.78
CA GLU A 46 0.66 -6.68 13.36
C GLU A 46 0.27 -6.63 11.87
N TYR A 47 -0.75 -5.84 11.57
CA TYR A 47 -1.18 -5.64 10.19
C TYR A 47 -0.12 -4.81 9.43
N PRO A 48 0.24 -5.18 8.20
CA PRO A 48 1.31 -4.50 7.47
C PRO A 48 0.90 -3.07 7.09
N VAL A 49 1.84 -2.14 7.22
CA VAL A 49 1.66 -0.74 6.83
C VAL A 49 2.10 -0.56 5.37
N PRO A 50 1.24 0.01 4.49
CA PRO A 50 1.59 0.28 3.10
C PRO A 50 2.77 1.25 2.94
N VAL A 51 3.47 1.14 1.80
CA VAL A 51 4.58 2.04 1.47
C VAL A 51 4.06 3.47 1.29
N SER A 52 4.69 4.43 1.98
CA SER A 52 4.33 5.85 1.88
C SER A 52 4.62 6.41 0.48
N ARG A 53 3.61 7.01 -0.14
CA ARG A 53 3.69 7.53 -1.51
C ARG A 53 3.90 9.05 -1.50
N PRO A 54 4.70 9.62 -2.42
CA PRO A 54 4.80 11.06 -2.56
C PRO A 54 3.42 11.68 -2.84
N GLY A 55 3.09 12.75 -2.12
CA GLY A 55 1.81 13.45 -2.25
C GLY A 55 0.61 12.76 -1.58
N ALA A 56 0.78 11.55 -1.04
CA ALA A 56 -0.22 10.95 -0.16
C ALA A 56 0.05 11.42 1.28
N GLU A 57 -1.00 11.87 1.98
CA GLU A 57 -0.87 12.07 3.42
C GLU A 57 -0.54 10.71 4.06
N PRO A 58 0.41 10.66 5.00
CA PRO A 58 0.69 9.42 5.71
C PRO A 58 -0.61 8.95 6.33
N ALA A 59 -1.01 7.72 6.02
CA ALA A 59 -2.07 7.08 6.77
C ALA A 59 -1.63 7.12 8.23
N ALA A 60 -2.31 7.94 9.03
CA ALA A 60 -2.10 7.94 10.47
C ALA A 60 -2.22 6.49 10.93
N ASP A 61 -1.42 6.09 11.93
CA ASP A 61 -1.55 4.80 12.61
C ASP A 61 -2.97 4.68 13.21
N GLU A 62 -3.94 4.34 12.37
CA GLU A 62 -5.27 3.91 12.75
C GLU A 62 -5.17 2.42 13.07
N SER A 63 -4.42 2.13 14.12
CA SER A 63 -4.63 0.91 14.87
C SER A 63 -6.12 0.93 15.29
N ALA A 64 -6.95 0.17 14.56
CA ALA A 64 -8.37 -0.13 14.76
C ALA A 64 -9.45 0.51 13.85
N ALA A 65 -9.15 1.04 12.67
CA ALA A 65 -10.20 1.31 11.66
C ALA A 65 -9.96 0.47 10.40
N LYS A 66 -10.82 -0.50 10.11
CA LYS A 66 -10.87 -1.14 8.79
C LYS A 66 -11.08 -0.05 7.73
N PRO A 67 -10.13 0.23 6.84
CA PRO A 67 -10.43 1.00 5.64
C PRO A 67 -10.83 -0.02 4.60
N GLN A 68 -12.12 -0.11 4.28
CA GLN A 68 -12.48 -0.70 2.98
C GLN A 68 -12.18 0.39 1.96
N PRO A 69 -11.11 0.29 1.14
CA PRO A 69 -10.98 1.21 0.03
C PRO A 69 -12.21 0.98 -0.85
N ALA A 70 -13.02 2.02 -1.05
CA ALA A 70 -14.00 2.02 -2.12
C ALA A 70 -13.20 1.93 -3.42
N GLY A 71 -12.95 0.70 -3.88
CA GLY A 71 -12.30 0.45 -5.15
C GLY A 71 -13.03 1.18 -6.26
N PRO A 72 -12.33 1.56 -7.34
CA PRO A 72 -12.95 2.25 -8.46
C PRO A 72 -14.18 1.47 -8.94
N GLY A 73 -15.30 2.17 -9.07
CA GLY A 73 -16.56 1.56 -9.49
C GLY A 73 -16.43 0.95 -10.90
N PRO A 74 -17.34 0.05 -11.30
CA PRO A 74 -17.27 -0.63 -12.59
C PRO A 74 -17.14 0.31 -13.79
N ALA A 75 -17.78 1.49 -13.73
CA ALA A 75 -17.70 2.52 -14.76
C ALA A 75 -16.29 3.14 -14.87
N GLN A 76 -15.60 3.30 -13.75
CA GLN A 76 -14.28 3.91 -13.66
C GLN A 76 -13.19 2.95 -14.15
N LEU A 77 -13.35 1.65 -13.86
CA LEU A 77 -12.50 0.59 -14.43
C LEU A 77 -12.70 0.47 -15.95
N ALA A 78 -13.95 0.51 -16.43
CA ALA A 78 -14.22 0.45 -17.86
C ALA A 78 -13.60 1.63 -18.64
N SER A 79 -13.56 2.82 -18.06
CA SER A 79 -12.91 3.99 -18.69
C SER A 79 -11.39 3.95 -18.68
N PHE A 80 -10.76 3.15 -17.81
CA PHE A 80 -9.30 3.03 -17.73
C PHE A 80 -8.74 2.05 -18.77
N PHE A 81 -9.47 0.96 -19.06
CA PHE A 81 -9.05 -0.10 -19.99
C PHE A 81 -9.63 0.05 -21.42
N GLY A 82 -10.46 1.07 -21.66
CA GLY A 82 -10.96 1.42 -23.00
C GLY A 82 -10.03 2.39 -23.71
#